data_AF-A0A7K6AD03-F1
#
_entry.id   AF-A0A7K6AD03-F1
#
_cell.length_a   1.000
_cell.length_b   1.000
_cell.length_c   1.000
_cell.angle_alpha   90.00
_cell.angle_beta   90.00
_cell.angle_gamma   90.00
#
_symmetry.space_group_name_H-M   'P 1'
#
loop_
_entity.id
_entity.type
_entity.pdbx_description
1 polymer ?
#
loop_
_entity_poly.entity_id
_entity_poly.type
_entity_poly.pdbx_seq_one_letter_code
_entity_poly.pdbx_strand_id
1 'polypeptide(L)'
;MAKSLVVALGLWALGGFLGLHHLYLGRDRHALLWILTLGGFGAGWLSDLWHLPGWVATANGPPQPPQSGAVPTLSPPRMAGQLLVGTYFGLVAALGVPWVPSPLAVALGVLLVASVGDQGTNRPRVLVAAFLSSLLFQGGLLPTSLATTAVAAWHRRFERPRDPPPPLLARLCHLGLGVTAFGVPLAWGGVRGALGVASTVLTLPLRVGVLPLRAGWALLEGLGVVGVAPEGSQGGAGSRADERRRRALEVLGLHGGCSAEDVQRSYRELVKLWHPDHNRHRAREAERRFIELQEAYEELAGPRRAAGG
;
A
#
# COMPACT_ATOMS: atom_id res chain seq x y z
N MET A 1 -21.75 25.82 33.07
CA MET A 1 -20.75 26.79 33.58
C MET A 1 -20.27 27.64 32.42
N ALA A 2 -20.23 28.95 32.59
CA ALA A 2 -19.64 29.84 31.60
C ALA A 2 -18.13 29.61 31.49
N LYS A 3 -17.61 29.59 30.26
CA LYS A 3 -16.20 29.49 29.91
C LYS A 3 -15.55 30.87 30.01
N SER A 4 -14.38 30.93 30.63
CA SER A 4 -13.60 32.16 30.78
C SER A 4 -12.57 32.30 29.67
N LEU A 5 -12.47 33.51 29.10
CA LEU A 5 -11.44 33.85 28.12
C LEU A 5 -10.04 33.79 28.74
N VAL A 6 -9.88 34.22 29.99
CA VAL A 6 -8.59 34.20 30.70
C VAL A 6 -8.09 32.77 30.89
N VAL A 7 -9.00 31.86 31.26
CA VAL A 7 -8.67 30.43 31.37
C VAL A 7 -8.29 29.87 30.01
N ALA A 8 -9.05 30.20 28.96
CA ALA A 8 -8.74 29.76 27.60
C ALA A 8 -7.37 30.25 27.12
N LEU A 9 -7.00 31.51 27.42
CA LEU A 9 -5.68 32.09 27.11
C LEU A 9 -4.56 31.42 27.91
N GLY A 10 -4.76 31.16 29.21
CA GLY A 10 -3.78 30.44 30.02
C GLY A 10 -3.51 29.02 29.49
N LEU A 11 -4.56 28.31 29.08
CA LEU A 11 -4.42 26.99 28.45
C LEU A 11 -3.78 27.06 27.06
N TRP A 12 -4.05 28.11 26.29
CA TRP A 12 -3.39 28.37 25.01
C TRP A 12 -1.88 28.66 25.18
N ALA A 13 -1.48 29.38 26.24
CA ALA A 13 -0.07 29.67 26.51
C ALA A 13 0.69 28.43 26.99
N LEU A 14 0.10 27.63 27.89
CA LEU A 14 0.75 26.46 28.48
C LEU A 14 0.74 25.23 27.57
N GLY A 15 -0.34 25.05 26.79
CA GLY A 15 -0.60 23.83 26.04
C GLY A 15 -1.27 24.09 24.69
N GLY A 16 -1.10 25.28 24.12
CA GLY A 16 -1.74 25.65 22.87
C GLY A 16 -1.28 24.79 21.70
N PHE A 17 -0.02 24.34 21.67
CA PHE A 17 0.49 23.41 20.65
C PHE A 17 -0.18 22.03 20.72
N LEU A 18 -0.69 21.62 21.89
CA LEU A 18 -1.49 20.40 22.08
C LEU A 18 -3.00 20.65 21.98
N GLY A 19 -3.45 21.89 21.77
CA GLY A 19 -4.87 22.22 21.67
C GLY A 19 -5.64 22.11 23.00
N LEU A 20 -5.00 22.37 24.13
CA LEU A 20 -5.64 22.25 25.45
C LEU A 20 -6.82 23.23 25.63
N HIS A 21 -6.73 24.42 25.05
CA HIS A 21 -7.83 25.40 25.01
C HIS A 21 -9.02 24.89 24.19
N HIS A 22 -8.80 24.12 23.11
CA HIS A 22 -9.89 23.50 22.34
C HIS A 22 -10.64 22.44 23.15
N LEU A 23 -9.91 21.66 23.97
CA LEU A 23 -10.52 20.69 24.88
C LEU A 23 -11.41 21.39 25.93
N TYR A 24 -10.94 22.50 26.49
CA TYR A 24 -11.70 23.32 27.44
C TYR A 24 -13.00 23.86 26.81
N LEU A 25 -12.94 24.28 25.55
CA LEU A 25 -14.06 24.83 24.78
C LEU A 25 -15.02 23.77 24.21
N GLY A 26 -14.79 22.48 24.43
CA GLY A 26 -15.68 21.42 23.92
C GLY A 26 -15.39 20.98 22.48
N ARG A 27 -14.28 21.43 21.88
CA ARG A 27 -13.96 21.24 20.45
C ARG A 27 -13.00 20.06 20.24
N ASP A 28 -13.44 18.86 20.56
CA ASP A 28 -12.58 17.66 20.61
C ASP A 28 -11.85 17.35 19.29
N ARG A 29 -12.54 17.45 18.16
CA ARG A 29 -11.91 17.18 16.84
C ARG A 29 -10.83 18.21 16.50
N HIS A 30 -11.00 19.45 16.96
CA HIS A 30 -10.02 20.51 16.80
C HIS A 30 -8.80 20.25 17.69
N ALA A 31 -9.03 19.83 18.95
CA ALA A 31 -7.97 19.40 19.85
C ALA A 31 -7.18 18.20 19.27
N LEU A 32 -7.88 17.19 18.75
CA LEU A 32 -7.24 16.04 18.10
C LEU A 32 -6.36 16.47 16.93
N LEU A 33 -6.88 17.33 16.05
CA LEU A 33 -6.12 17.87 14.93
C LEU A 33 -4.85 18.57 15.41
N TRP A 34 -4.93 19.37 16.47
CA TRP A 34 -3.76 20.07 17.03
C TRP A 34 -2.72 19.11 17.59
N ILE A 35 -3.12 18.09 18.34
CA ILE A 35 -2.18 17.09 18.90
C ILE A 35 -1.46 16.36 17.77
N LEU A 36 -2.20 15.94 16.72
CA LEU A 36 -1.63 15.14 15.63
C LEU A 36 -0.76 15.95 14.66
N THR A 37 -0.95 17.26 14.60
CA THR A 37 -0.22 18.18 13.69
C THR A 37 0.72 19.12 14.43
N LEU A 38 0.88 18.96 15.75
CA LEU A 38 1.66 19.85 16.60
C LEU A 38 1.26 21.33 16.43
N GLY A 39 -0.02 21.62 16.69
CA GLY A 39 -0.57 22.97 16.64
C GLY A 39 -0.87 23.47 15.23
N GLY A 40 -1.31 22.60 14.32
CA GLY A 40 -1.57 22.96 12.93
C GLY A 40 -0.29 23.27 12.16
N PHE A 41 0.72 22.39 12.31
CA PHE A 41 2.07 22.56 11.78
C PHE A 41 2.77 23.82 12.32
N GLY A 42 2.55 24.13 13.61
CA GLY A 42 3.08 25.30 14.30
C GLY A 42 2.38 26.63 13.99
N ALA A 43 1.93 26.84 12.74
CA ALA A 43 1.28 28.09 12.33
C ALA A 43 -0.17 28.24 12.86
N GLY A 44 -0.91 27.13 12.97
CA GLY A 44 -2.28 27.14 13.46
C GLY A 44 -2.41 27.66 14.89
N TRP A 45 -1.45 27.32 15.75
CA TRP A 45 -1.40 27.79 17.14
C TRP A 45 -1.35 29.32 17.28
N LEU A 46 -0.61 30.02 16.40
CA LEU A 46 -0.62 31.48 16.36
C LEU A 46 -1.95 32.04 15.86
N SER A 47 -2.53 31.39 14.83
CA SER A 47 -3.82 31.80 14.27
C SER A 47 -4.97 31.73 15.28
N ASP A 48 -4.87 30.89 16.30
CA ASP A 48 -5.91 30.69 17.31
C ASP A 48 -6.15 31.93 18.18
N LEU A 49 -5.13 32.78 18.40
CA LEU A 49 -5.26 34.00 19.20
C LEU A 49 -6.38 34.92 18.70
N TRP A 50 -6.47 35.10 17.38
CA TRP A 50 -7.49 35.96 16.77
C TRP A 50 -8.91 35.38 16.86
N HIS A 51 -9.03 34.06 16.97
CA HIS A 51 -10.33 33.38 16.95
C HIS A 51 -10.85 33.03 18.36
N LEU A 52 -9.95 32.98 19.35
CA LEU A 52 -10.26 32.56 20.71
C LEU A 52 -11.44 33.31 21.35
N PRO A 53 -11.56 34.65 21.24
CA PRO A 53 -12.69 35.37 21.82
C PRO A 53 -14.04 34.94 21.21
N GLY A 54 -14.07 34.72 19.90
CA GLY A 54 -15.27 34.26 19.20
C GLY A 54 -15.68 32.85 19.60
N TRP A 55 -14.71 31.95 19.84
CA TRP A 55 -15.01 30.60 20.31
C TRP A 55 -15.50 30.55 21.75
N VAL A 56 -14.97 31.40 22.64
CA VAL A 56 -15.48 31.53 24.02
C VAL A 56 -16.92 32.06 24.01
N ALA A 57 -17.20 33.08 23.18
CA ALA A 57 -18.55 33.60 22.99
C ALA A 57 -19.50 32.50 22.47
N THR A 58 -19.06 31.72 21.48
CA THR A 58 -19.85 30.60 20.94
C THR A 58 -20.11 29.51 21.98
N ALA A 59 -19.11 29.17 22.80
CA ALA A 59 -19.25 28.14 23.84
C ALA A 59 -20.17 28.55 25.00
N ASN A 60 -20.35 29.86 25.22
CA ASN A 60 -21.25 30.42 26.22
C ASN A 60 -22.63 30.77 25.67
N GLY A 61 -22.76 30.90 24.36
CA GLY A 61 -24.00 31.24 23.68
C GLY A 61 -25.02 30.10 23.70
N PRO A 62 -26.30 30.39 23.41
CA PRO A 62 -27.33 29.36 23.31
C PRO A 62 -27.00 28.38 22.17
N PRO A 63 -27.42 27.11 22.28
CA PRO A 63 -27.30 26.15 21.19
C PRO A 63 -27.92 26.73 19.92
N GLN A 64 -27.16 26.78 18.83
CA GLN A 64 -27.72 27.27 17.57
C GLN A 64 -28.76 26.27 17.05
N PRO A 65 -29.94 26.76 16.61
CA PRO A 65 -30.96 25.88 16.05
C PRO A 65 -30.44 25.21 14.77
N PRO A 66 -30.88 23.98 14.47
CA PRO A 66 -30.43 23.25 13.29
C PRO A 66 -30.79 24.01 12.02
N GLN A 67 -29.77 24.49 11.30
CA GLN A 67 -29.94 25.13 9.99
C GLN A 67 -30.25 24.07 8.93
N SER A 68 -31.50 23.61 8.90
CA SER A 68 -31.97 22.58 7.99
C SER A 68 -31.89 23.09 6.54
N GLY A 69 -31.06 22.43 5.72
CA GLY A 69 -30.89 22.77 4.29
C GLY A 69 -29.83 23.82 3.97
N ALA A 70 -29.25 24.49 4.97
CA ALA A 70 -28.14 25.41 4.74
C ALA A 70 -26.84 24.64 4.48
N VAL A 71 -26.05 25.08 3.49
CA VAL A 71 -24.73 24.53 3.20
C VAL A 71 -23.68 25.51 3.73
N PRO A 72 -22.66 25.06 4.49
CA PRO A 72 -21.63 25.96 5.00
C PRO A 72 -20.88 26.64 3.87
N THR A 73 -20.34 27.84 4.12
CA THR A 73 -19.51 28.56 3.15
C THR A 73 -18.18 27.85 2.92
N LEU A 74 -17.66 27.93 1.68
CA LEU A 74 -16.33 27.42 1.37
C LEU A 74 -15.30 28.30 2.09
N SER A 75 -14.43 27.67 2.86
CA SER A 75 -13.33 28.34 3.56
C SER A 75 -12.00 27.87 2.96
N PRO A 76 -11.28 28.72 2.22
CA PRO A 76 -9.94 28.42 1.72
C PRO A 76 -8.98 27.85 2.78
N PRO A 77 -8.89 28.39 4.03
CA PRO A 77 -7.98 27.82 5.02
C PRO A 77 -8.37 26.39 5.44
N ARG A 78 -9.66 26.04 5.41
CA ARG A 78 -10.13 24.68 5.68
C ARG A 78 -9.74 23.72 4.56
N MET A 79 -9.89 24.14 3.31
CA MET A 79 -9.49 23.32 2.16
C MET A 79 -7.98 23.11 2.13
N ALA A 80 -7.20 24.16 2.40
CA ALA A 80 -5.74 24.05 2.56
C ALA A 80 -5.38 23.08 3.70
N GLY A 81 -6.04 23.20 4.85
CA GLY A 81 -5.87 22.27 5.97
C GLY A 81 -6.22 20.83 5.59
N GLN A 82 -7.32 20.59 4.88
CA GLN A 82 -7.70 19.26 4.39
C GLN A 82 -6.62 18.66 3.49
N LEU A 83 -6.12 19.44 2.53
CA LEU A 83 -5.06 19.02 1.62
C LEU A 83 -3.76 18.70 2.34
N LEU A 84 -3.31 19.58 3.24
CA LEU A 84 -2.06 19.43 3.98
C LEU A 84 -2.13 18.23 4.94
N VAL A 85 -3.19 18.14 5.74
CA VAL A 85 -3.36 17.09 6.75
C VAL A 85 -3.64 15.74 6.10
N GLY A 86 -4.40 15.69 5.00
CA GLY A 86 -4.60 14.48 4.21
C GLY A 86 -3.27 13.95 3.66
N THR A 87 -2.48 14.81 3.02
CA THR A 87 -1.15 14.44 2.50
C THR A 87 -0.21 13.97 3.63
N TYR A 88 -0.21 14.69 4.76
CA TYR A 88 0.58 14.33 5.95
C TYR A 88 0.21 12.93 6.49
N PHE A 89 -1.08 12.62 6.65
CA PHE A 89 -1.51 11.30 7.11
C PHE A 89 -1.11 10.19 6.13
N GLY A 90 -1.25 10.46 4.83
CA GLY A 90 -0.79 9.55 3.78
C GLY A 90 0.70 9.24 3.86
N LEU A 91 1.54 10.27 4.09
CA LEU A 91 2.98 10.12 4.27
C LEU A 91 3.32 9.30 5.52
N VAL A 92 2.66 9.58 6.64
CA VAL A 92 2.85 8.83 7.89
C VAL A 92 2.49 7.36 7.71
N ALA A 93 1.41 7.04 7.01
CA ALA A 93 1.05 5.65 6.70
C ALA A 93 2.09 4.99 5.79
N ALA A 94 2.50 5.65 4.72
CA ALA A 94 3.47 5.11 3.77
C ALA A 94 4.85 4.82 4.41
N LEU A 95 5.30 5.68 5.33
CA LEU A 95 6.60 5.54 5.99
C LEU A 95 6.54 4.66 7.24
N GLY A 96 5.45 4.77 8.01
CA GLY A 96 5.31 4.12 9.29
C GLY A 96 4.77 2.71 9.20
N VAL A 97 3.70 2.50 8.44
CA VAL A 97 2.85 1.32 8.54
C VAL A 97 2.44 0.85 7.14
N PRO A 98 3.30 0.07 6.46
CA PRO A 98 3.12 -0.26 5.03
C PRO A 98 1.87 -1.12 4.74
N TRP A 99 1.26 -1.73 5.76
CA TRP A 99 0.04 -2.50 5.63
C TRP A 99 -1.24 -1.64 5.70
N VAL A 100 -1.15 -0.38 6.12
CA VAL A 100 -2.28 0.55 6.07
C VAL A 100 -2.33 1.15 4.66
N PRO A 101 -3.46 1.03 3.94
CA PRO A 101 -3.59 1.64 2.63
C PRO A 101 -3.45 3.16 2.73
N SER A 102 -2.44 3.73 2.07
CA SER A 102 -2.22 5.18 1.98
C SER A 102 -3.49 6.00 1.66
N PRO A 103 -4.37 5.62 0.72
CA PRO A 103 -5.62 6.36 0.48
C PRO A 103 -6.54 6.45 1.69
N LEU A 104 -6.58 5.41 2.52
CA LEU A 104 -7.39 5.40 3.74
C LEU A 104 -6.86 6.45 4.72
N ALA A 105 -5.54 6.48 4.92
CA ALA A 105 -4.91 7.47 5.80
C ALA A 105 -5.15 8.90 5.31
N VAL A 106 -4.99 9.15 4.00
CA VAL A 106 -5.29 10.44 3.38
C VAL A 106 -6.75 10.85 3.64
N ALA A 107 -7.70 9.94 3.40
CA ALA A 107 -9.12 10.20 3.64
C ALA A 107 -9.41 10.53 5.10
N LEU A 108 -8.78 9.83 6.06
CA LEU A 108 -8.94 10.09 7.49
C LEU A 108 -8.43 11.49 7.87
N GLY A 109 -7.29 11.91 7.33
CA GLY A 109 -6.78 13.27 7.53
C GLY A 109 -7.72 14.34 6.99
N VAL A 110 -8.23 14.17 5.77
CA VAL A 110 -9.23 15.08 5.18
C VAL A 110 -10.52 15.11 6.00
N LEU A 111 -11.01 13.95 6.42
CA LEU A 111 -12.23 13.83 7.22
C LEU A 111 -12.07 14.48 8.61
N LEU A 112 -10.90 14.36 9.23
CA LEU A 112 -10.60 15.01 10.50
C LEU A 112 -10.79 16.52 10.37
N VAL A 113 -10.14 17.17 9.39
CA VAL A 113 -10.27 18.62 9.15
C VAL A 113 -11.68 19.01 8.71
N ALA A 114 -12.31 18.21 7.84
CA ALA A 114 -13.69 18.44 7.40
C ALA A 114 -14.68 18.46 8.58
N SER A 115 -14.39 17.68 9.61
CA SER A 115 -15.22 17.49 10.80
C SER A 115 -14.96 18.52 11.91
N VAL A 116 -14.05 19.47 11.71
CA VAL A 116 -13.74 20.50 12.71
C VAL A 116 -14.89 21.51 12.84
N GLY A 117 -15.30 21.77 14.08
CA GLY A 117 -16.38 22.69 14.42
C GLY A 117 -17.76 22.04 14.27
N ASP A 118 -18.70 22.80 13.71
CA ASP A 118 -20.09 22.44 13.44
C ASP A 118 -20.29 21.90 12.01
N GLN A 119 -19.20 21.65 11.28
CA GLN A 119 -19.23 21.18 9.90
C GLN A 119 -18.82 19.70 9.82
N GLY A 120 -19.29 19.04 8.78
CA GLY A 120 -18.91 17.70 8.40
C GLY A 120 -19.07 17.49 6.90
N THR A 121 -18.77 16.28 6.46
CA THR A 121 -18.92 15.88 5.05
C THR A 121 -19.38 14.43 4.95
N ASN A 122 -19.74 14.01 3.74
CA ASN A 122 -20.19 12.65 3.49
C ASN A 122 -19.02 11.65 3.49
N ARG A 123 -18.77 11.05 4.66
CA ARG A 123 -17.68 10.09 4.93
C ARG A 123 -17.50 9.02 3.84
N PRO A 124 -18.52 8.23 3.44
CA PRO A 124 -18.35 7.21 2.41
C PRO A 124 -17.93 7.81 1.07
N ARG A 125 -18.42 9.00 0.69
CA ARG A 125 -18.04 9.62 -0.59
C ARG A 125 -16.57 10.05 -0.60
N VAL A 126 -16.06 10.57 0.53
CA VAL A 126 -14.64 10.90 0.68
C VAL A 126 -13.77 9.64 0.62
N LEU A 127 -14.18 8.55 1.27
CA LEU A 127 -13.46 7.28 1.22
C LEU A 127 -13.40 6.69 -0.20
N VAL A 128 -14.54 6.70 -0.91
CA VAL A 128 -14.61 6.27 -2.31
C VAL A 128 -13.71 7.13 -3.19
N ALA A 129 -13.73 8.45 -3.01
CA ALA A 129 -12.86 9.36 -3.75
C ALA A 129 -11.36 9.07 -3.50
N ALA A 130 -10.99 8.76 -2.25
CA ALA A 130 -9.62 8.41 -1.91
C ALA A 130 -9.19 7.12 -2.62
N PHE A 131 -10.04 6.09 -2.57
CA PHE A 131 -9.77 4.81 -3.20
C PHE A 131 -9.64 4.94 -4.73
N LEU A 132 -10.62 5.58 -5.38
CA LEU A 132 -10.62 5.78 -6.84
C LEU A 132 -9.44 6.64 -7.30
N SER A 133 -9.15 7.73 -6.59
CA SER A 133 -8.01 8.58 -6.92
C SER A 133 -6.69 7.82 -6.75
N SER A 134 -6.54 7.04 -5.69
CA SER A 134 -5.34 6.23 -5.50
C SER A 134 -5.18 5.17 -6.58
N LEU A 135 -6.27 4.59 -7.09
CA LEU A 135 -6.19 3.65 -8.23
C LEU A 135 -5.76 4.37 -9.51
N LEU A 136 -6.34 5.53 -9.78
CA LEU A 136 -6.06 6.34 -10.97
C LEU A 136 -4.61 6.85 -11.02
N PHE A 137 -4.08 7.26 -9.87
CA PHE A 137 -2.74 7.85 -9.73
C PHE A 137 -1.72 6.90 -9.10
N GLN A 138 -1.94 5.59 -9.15
CA GLN A 138 -1.00 4.56 -8.68
C GLN A 138 -0.48 4.78 -7.25
N GLY A 139 -1.35 5.23 -6.34
CA GLY A 139 -0.99 5.51 -4.94
C GLY A 139 -0.47 6.92 -4.66
N GLY A 140 -0.54 7.84 -5.64
CA GLY A 140 -0.14 9.23 -5.47
C GLY A 140 -0.88 9.93 -4.31
N LEU A 141 -0.13 10.37 -3.28
CA LEU A 141 -0.70 10.97 -2.07
C LEU A 141 -1.35 12.33 -2.33
N LEU A 142 -0.66 13.20 -3.07
CA LEU A 142 -1.12 14.58 -3.32
C LEU A 142 -2.36 14.60 -4.24
N PRO A 143 -2.42 13.88 -5.38
CA PRO A 143 -3.64 13.77 -6.17
C PRO A 143 -4.82 13.18 -5.37
N THR A 144 -4.56 12.14 -4.57
CA THR A 144 -5.56 11.55 -3.67
C THR A 144 -6.08 12.55 -2.63
N SER A 145 -5.19 13.34 -2.04
CA SER A 145 -5.57 14.36 -1.06
C SER A 145 -6.34 15.51 -1.72
N LEU A 146 -6.00 15.88 -2.96
CA LEU A 146 -6.72 16.90 -3.73
C LEU A 146 -8.14 16.43 -4.08
N ALA A 147 -8.27 15.20 -4.60
CA ALA A 147 -9.57 14.61 -4.96
C ALA A 147 -10.50 14.48 -3.73
N THR A 148 -9.97 13.97 -2.62
CA THR A 148 -10.72 13.86 -1.36
C THR A 148 -11.13 15.21 -0.80
N THR A 149 -10.25 16.22 -0.88
CA THR A 149 -10.56 17.61 -0.49
C THR A 149 -11.69 18.20 -1.34
N ALA A 150 -11.64 18.02 -2.67
CA ALA A 150 -12.68 18.48 -3.58
C ALA A 150 -14.04 17.82 -3.29
N VAL A 151 -14.05 16.50 -3.08
CA VAL A 151 -15.26 15.75 -2.73
C VAL A 151 -15.79 16.13 -1.35
N ALA A 152 -14.89 16.35 -0.38
CA ALA A 152 -15.25 16.82 0.95
C ALA A 152 -15.92 18.20 0.90
N ALA A 153 -15.37 19.11 0.09
CA ALA A 153 -15.90 20.45 -0.14
C ALA A 153 -17.25 20.41 -0.85
N TRP A 154 -17.43 19.53 -1.85
CA TRP A 154 -18.70 19.40 -2.59
C TRP A 154 -19.83 18.84 -1.70
N HIS A 155 -19.52 17.92 -0.79
CA HIS A 155 -20.50 17.28 0.10
C HIS A 155 -20.50 17.80 1.55
N ARG A 156 -20.05 19.04 1.74
CA ARG A 156 -20.05 19.71 3.04
C ARG A 156 -21.46 19.92 3.58
N ARG A 157 -21.63 19.77 4.88
CA ARG A 157 -22.90 19.92 5.60
C ARG A 157 -22.65 20.37 7.03
N PHE A 158 -23.65 20.96 7.67
CA PHE A 158 -23.62 21.13 9.12
C PHE A 158 -23.82 19.78 9.82
N GLU A 159 -23.07 19.54 10.89
CA GLU A 159 -23.22 18.37 11.74
C GLU A 159 -23.86 18.80 13.06
N ARG A 160 -24.87 18.03 13.49
CA ARG A 160 -25.61 18.36 14.72
C ARG A 160 -24.72 18.12 15.94
N PRO A 161 -24.72 19.03 16.93
CA PRO A 161 -24.15 18.74 18.24
C PRO A 161 -24.77 17.47 18.82
N ARG A 162 -23.96 16.68 19.55
CA ARG A 162 -24.48 15.54 20.32
C ARG A 162 -25.22 16.06 21.54
N ASP A 163 -26.45 15.59 21.73
CA ASP A 163 -27.28 15.89 22.89
C ASP A 163 -27.78 14.57 23.51
N PRO A 164 -27.43 14.25 24.79
CA PRO A 164 -26.61 15.03 25.71
C PRO A 164 -25.11 15.07 25.33
N PRO A 165 -24.36 16.09 25.81
CA PRO A 165 -22.92 16.15 25.58
C PRO A 165 -22.21 14.97 26.27
N PRO A 166 -21.20 14.37 25.62
CA PRO A 166 -20.49 13.23 26.19
C PRO A 166 -19.71 13.63 27.45
N PRO A 167 -19.57 12.71 28.44
CA PRO A 167 -18.79 12.98 29.63
C PRO A 167 -17.32 13.22 29.29
N LEU A 168 -16.62 13.99 30.13
CA LEU A 168 -15.23 14.39 29.90
C LEU A 168 -14.31 13.17 29.69
N LEU A 169 -14.51 12.10 30.45
CA LEU A 169 -13.74 10.87 30.29
C LEU A 169 -13.92 10.26 28.89
N ALA A 170 -15.14 10.17 28.37
CA ALA A 170 -15.39 9.64 27.03
C ALA A 170 -14.75 10.50 25.94
N ARG A 171 -14.70 11.82 26.13
CA ARG A 171 -14.00 12.75 25.24
C ARG A 171 -12.49 12.49 25.26
N LEU A 172 -11.91 12.36 26.45
CA LEU A 172 -10.50 12.02 26.64
C LEU A 172 -10.15 10.64 26.06
N CYS A 173 -11.01 9.62 26.23
CA CYS A 173 -10.80 8.31 25.66
C CYS A 173 -10.78 8.34 24.13
N HIS A 174 -11.70 9.07 23.49
CA HIS A 174 -11.69 9.23 22.03
C HIS A 174 -10.43 9.95 21.54
N LEU A 175 -9.98 10.97 22.28
CA LEU A 175 -8.75 11.69 21.97
C LEU A 175 -7.53 10.77 22.13
N GLY A 176 -7.43 10.07 23.26
CA GLY A 176 -6.38 9.11 23.53
C GLY A 176 -6.31 8.02 22.45
N LEU A 177 -7.46 7.48 22.04
CA LEU A 177 -7.54 6.48 20.97
C LEU A 177 -7.09 7.05 19.63
N GLY A 178 -7.43 8.30 19.30
CA GLY A 178 -6.94 8.96 18.09
C GLY A 178 -5.43 9.20 18.13
N VAL A 179 -4.89 9.61 19.28
CA VAL A 179 -3.46 9.85 19.50
C VAL A 179 -2.67 8.55 19.43
N THR A 180 -3.14 7.46 20.05
CA THR A 180 -2.45 6.17 19.98
C THR A 180 -2.54 5.56 18.59
N ALA A 181 -3.70 5.62 17.94
CA ALA A 181 -3.90 5.11 16.58
C ALA A 181 -2.97 5.79 15.55
N PHE A 182 -2.58 7.03 15.79
CA PHE A 182 -1.66 7.76 14.92
C PHE A 182 -0.20 7.69 15.39
N GLY A 183 0.03 7.83 16.69
CA GLY A 183 1.35 7.89 17.31
C GLY A 183 2.11 6.56 17.28
N VAL A 184 1.42 5.43 17.43
CA VAL A 184 2.03 4.10 17.35
C VAL A 184 2.63 3.85 15.95
N PRO A 185 1.89 4.03 14.84
CA PRO A 185 2.42 4.04 13.49
C PRO A 185 3.66 4.91 13.28
N LEU A 186 3.61 6.14 13.78
CA LEU A 186 4.65 7.14 13.60
C LEU A 186 5.93 6.76 14.36
N ALA A 187 5.78 6.32 15.61
CA ALA A 187 6.89 5.85 16.44
C ALA A 187 7.53 4.58 15.84
N TRP A 188 6.71 3.62 15.40
CA TRP A 188 7.19 2.41 14.73
C TRP A 188 7.96 2.73 13.44
N GLY A 189 7.45 3.66 12.64
CA GLY A 189 8.13 4.18 11.46
C GLY A 189 9.50 4.76 11.76
N GLY A 190 9.59 5.57 12.82
CA GLY A 190 10.85 6.15 13.29
C GLY A 190 11.87 5.10 13.70
N VAL A 191 11.46 4.10 14.48
CA VAL A 191 12.34 2.99 14.90
C VAL A 191 12.83 2.19 13.68
N ARG A 192 11.93 1.82 12.77
CA ARG A 192 12.28 1.09 11.54
C ARG A 192 13.25 1.88 10.66
N GLY A 193 13.03 3.19 10.54
CA GLY A 193 13.92 4.09 9.82
C GLY A 193 15.32 4.13 10.44
N ALA A 194 15.40 4.32 11.77
CA ALA A 194 16.67 4.33 12.49
C ALA A 194 17.45 3.01 12.35
N LEU A 195 16.76 1.87 12.47
CA LEU A 195 17.35 0.54 12.24
C LEU A 195 17.86 0.37 10.80
N GLY A 196 17.11 0.85 9.80
CA GLY A 196 17.53 0.81 8.40
C GLY A 196 18.80 1.63 8.14
N VAL A 197 18.89 2.83 8.70
CA VAL A 197 20.09 3.67 8.62
C VAL A 197 21.27 2.99 9.32
N ALA A 198 21.07 2.48 10.53
CA ALA A 198 22.12 1.77 11.29
C ALA A 198 22.63 0.54 10.52
N SER A 199 21.73 -0.26 9.93
CA SER A 199 22.10 -1.40 9.08
C SER A 199 22.89 -0.97 7.84
N THR A 200 22.51 0.13 7.20
CA THR A 200 23.21 0.66 6.02
C THR A 200 24.61 1.12 6.39
N VAL A 201 24.78 1.84 7.50
CA VAL A 201 26.08 2.30 8.00
C VAL A 201 26.96 1.12 8.39
N LEU A 202 26.42 0.12 9.10
CA LEU A 202 27.16 -1.06 9.54
C LEU A 202 27.61 -1.96 8.37
N THR A 203 26.80 -2.07 7.33
CA THR A 203 27.12 -2.88 6.14
C THR A 203 27.90 -2.11 5.07
N LEU A 204 28.04 -0.79 5.20
CA LEU A 204 28.81 0.08 4.31
C LEU A 204 30.26 -0.40 4.10
N PRO A 205 31.07 -0.70 5.14
CA PRO A 205 32.44 -1.17 4.94
C PRO A 205 32.50 -2.53 4.24
N LEU A 206 31.52 -3.40 4.48
CA LEU A 206 31.42 -4.69 3.78
C LEU A 206 31.07 -4.49 2.30
N ARG A 207 30.14 -3.58 2.00
CA ARG A 207 29.71 -3.27 0.62
C ARG A 207 30.80 -2.56 -0.18
N VAL A 208 31.54 -1.64 0.44
CA VAL A 208 32.68 -0.94 -0.18
C VAL A 208 33.88 -1.89 -0.32
N GLY A 209 34.15 -2.74 0.68
CA GLY A 209 35.25 -3.71 0.64
C GLY A 209 35.07 -4.81 -0.41
N VAL A 210 33.83 -5.17 -0.74
CA VAL A 210 33.52 -6.16 -1.79
C VAL A 210 33.48 -5.53 -3.20
N LEU A 211 33.39 -4.20 -3.30
CA LEU A 211 33.39 -3.48 -4.58
C LEU A 211 34.65 -3.73 -5.44
N PRO A 212 35.89 -3.67 -4.91
CA PRO A 212 37.09 -3.97 -5.71
C PRO A 212 37.18 -5.45 -6.10
N LEU A 213 36.66 -6.35 -5.27
CA LEU A 213 36.57 -7.78 -5.59
C LEU A 213 35.58 -8.05 -6.73
N ARG A 214 34.42 -7.39 -6.73
CA ARG A 214 33.43 -7.50 -7.81
C ARG A 214 33.89 -6.80 -9.09
N ALA A 215 34.54 -5.64 -8.98
CA ALA A 215 35.12 -4.95 -10.12
C ALA A 215 36.29 -5.74 -10.73
N GLY A 216 37.14 -6.36 -9.89
CA GLY A 216 38.21 -7.24 -10.32
C GLY A 216 37.69 -8.51 -11.00
N TRP A 217 36.63 -9.12 -10.46
CA TRP A 217 35.97 -10.27 -11.09
C TRP A 217 35.36 -9.93 -12.44
N ALA A 218 34.63 -8.80 -12.55
CA ALA A 218 34.08 -8.33 -13.81
C ALA A 218 35.15 -7.96 -14.85
N LEU A 219 36.31 -7.44 -14.42
CA LEU A 219 37.46 -7.19 -15.29
C LEU A 219 38.08 -8.50 -15.79
N LEU A 220 38.18 -9.53 -14.94
CA LEU A 220 38.68 -10.86 -15.30
C LEU A 220 37.73 -11.60 -16.26
N GLU A 221 36.40 -11.41 -16.10
CA GLU A 221 35.39 -11.87 -17.06
C GLU A 221 35.52 -11.12 -18.41
N GLY A 222 35.66 -9.79 -18.39
CA GLY A 222 35.83 -8.97 -19.60
C GLY A 222 37.13 -9.25 -20.37
N LEU A 223 38.17 -9.72 -19.68
CA LEU A 223 39.44 -10.14 -20.27
C LEU A 223 39.47 -11.61 -20.70
N GLY A 224 38.38 -12.37 -20.47
CA GLY A 224 38.27 -13.78 -20.84
C GLY A 224 39.18 -14.73 -20.06
N VAL A 225 39.75 -14.27 -18.93
CA VAL A 225 40.68 -15.06 -18.09
C VAL A 225 39.94 -16.10 -17.27
N VAL A 226 38.70 -15.81 -16.89
CA VAL A 226 37.79 -16.76 -16.25
C VAL A 226 36.78 -17.20 -17.31
N GLY A 227 36.98 -18.42 -17.83
CA GLY A 227 35.96 -19.08 -18.64
C GLY A 227 34.70 -19.23 -17.80
N VAL A 228 33.55 -18.90 -18.41
CA VAL A 228 32.20 -19.03 -17.84
C VAL A 228 32.09 -20.35 -17.09
N ALA A 229 32.22 -20.30 -15.76
CA ALA A 229 31.76 -21.37 -14.90
C ALA A 229 30.23 -21.31 -14.96
N PRO A 230 29.53 -22.38 -15.33
CA PRO A 230 28.08 -22.38 -15.28
C PRO A 230 27.69 -22.33 -13.81
N GLU A 231 27.33 -21.13 -13.31
CA GLU A 231 26.67 -21.01 -12.02
C GLU A 231 25.32 -21.73 -12.10
N GLY A 232 25.29 -22.90 -11.49
CA GLY A 232 24.08 -23.57 -11.08
C GLY A 232 23.32 -22.70 -10.09
N SER A 233 22.36 -21.93 -10.59
CA SER A 233 21.34 -21.28 -9.78
C SER A 233 19.95 -21.43 -10.41
N GLN A 234 19.51 -22.65 -10.75
CA GLN A 234 18.09 -22.96 -11.01
C GLN A 234 17.74 -24.42 -10.66
N GLY A 235 17.81 -24.78 -9.36
CA GLY A 235 17.51 -26.13 -8.85
C GLY A 235 16.01 -26.49 -8.75
N GLY A 236 15.17 -26.13 -9.71
CA GLY A 236 13.73 -26.47 -9.64
C GLY A 236 13.02 -26.72 -10.97
N ALA A 237 13.37 -25.97 -12.02
CA ALA A 237 12.77 -26.13 -13.35
C ALA A 237 13.52 -27.13 -14.23
N GLY A 238 14.86 -27.16 -14.15
CA GLY A 238 15.73 -28.06 -14.94
C GLY A 238 15.49 -29.53 -14.62
N SER A 239 15.48 -29.91 -13.34
CA SER A 239 15.27 -31.31 -12.90
C SER A 239 13.97 -31.92 -13.41
N ARG A 240 12.87 -31.15 -13.46
CA ARG A 240 11.58 -31.65 -14.00
C ARG A 240 11.60 -31.79 -15.51
N ALA A 241 12.23 -30.87 -16.22
CA ALA A 241 12.36 -30.94 -17.67
C ALA A 241 13.28 -32.10 -18.09
N ASP A 242 14.40 -32.28 -17.39
CA ASP A 242 15.34 -33.38 -17.62
C ASP A 242 14.70 -34.74 -17.32
N GLU A 243 13.88 -34.83 -16.27
CA GLU A 243 13.14 -36.05 -15.95
C GLU A 243 12.05 -36.38 -16.99
N ARG A 244 11.29 -35.38 -17.46
CA ARG A 244 10.32 -35.57 -18.56
C ARG A 244 11.00 -36.03 -19.84
N ARG A 245 12.10 -35.38 -20.21
CA ARG A 245 12.89 -35.74 -21.39
C ARG A 245 13.46 -37.16 -21.28
N ARG A 246 13.92 -37.58 -20.11
CA ARG A 246 14.41 -38.94 -19.87
C ARG A 246 13.30 -40.00 -20.00
N ARG A 247 12.13 -39.75 -19.41
CA ARG A 247 10.97 -40.66 -19.53
C ARG A 247 10.49 -40.78 -20.98
N ALA A 248 10.48 -39.67 -21.73
CA ALA A 248 10.15 -39.70 -23.15
C ALA A 248 11.13 -40.57 -23.97
N LEU A 249 12.43 -40.51 -23.65
CA LEU A 249 13.43 -41.39 -24.29
C LEU A 249 13.21 -42.86 -23.93
N GLU A 250 12.87 -43.16 -22.67
CA GLU A 250 12.55 -44.52 -22.21
C GLU A 250 11.32 -45.09 -22.93
N VAL A 251 10.27 -44.30 -23.16
CA VAL A 251 9.07 -44.71 -23.92
C VAL A 251 9.39 -45.05 -25.38
N LEU A 252 10.31 -44.32 -26.02
CA LEU A 252 10.78 -44.61 -27.37
C LEU A 252 11.89 -45.67 -27.43
N GLY A 253 12.32 -46.21 -26.28
CA GLY A 253 13.39 -47.20 -26.20
C GLY A 253 14.77 -46.66 -26.57
N LEU A 254 14.99 -45.35 -26.42
CA LEU A 254 16.23 -44.66 -26.78
C LEU A 254 17.06 -44.30 -25.54
N HIS A 255 18.37 -44.17 -25.72
CA HIS A 255 19.29 -43.75 -24.67
C HIS A 255 19.63 -42.26 -24.78
N GLY A 256 20.13 -41.68 -23.68
CA GLY A 256 20.57 -40.28 -23.68
C GLY A 256 21.68 -40.06 -24.71
N GLY A 257 21.48 -39.09 -25.62
CA GLY A 257 22.46 -38.74 -26.67
C GLY A 257 22.08 -39.12 -28.10
N CYS A 258 20.90 -39.69 -28.33
CA CYS A 258 20.39 -39.99 -29.68
C CYS A 258 20.13 -38.72 -30.52
N SER A 259 20.32 -38.82 -31.83
CA SER A 259 20.03 -37.72 -32.77
C SER A 259 18.52 -37.56 -32.99
N ALA A 260 18.08 -36.40 -33.48
CA ALA A 260 16.66 -36.16 -33.79
C ALA A 260 16.13 -37.13 -34.87
N GLU A 261 17.00 -37.61 -35.76
CA GLU A 261 16.65 -38.60 -36.78
C GLU A 261 16.37 -39.98 -36.17
N ASP A 262 17.09 -40.35 -35.10
CA ASP A 262 16.89 -41.61 -34.39
C ASP A 262 15.55 -41.61 -33.62
N VAL A 263 15.20 -40.47 -33.02
CA VAL A 263 13.89 -40.24 -32.39
C VAL A 263 12.75 -40.42 -33.40
N GLN A 264 12.89 -39.84 -34.59
CA GLN A 264 11.89 -39.95 -35.65
C GLN A 264 11.78 -41.38 -36.21
N ARG A 265 12.92 -42.08 -36.33
CA ARG A 265 12.95 -43.48 -36.80
C ARG A 265 12.23 -44.40 -35.82
N SER A 266 12.60 -44.34 -34.54
CA SER A 266 11.99 -45.18 -33.49
C SER A 266 10.48 -44.94 -33.37
N TYR A 267 10.06 -43.67 -33.39
CA TYR A 267 8.64 -43.31 -33.38
C TYR A 267 7.86 -43.94 -34.55
N ARG A 268 8.38 -43.87 -35.78
CA ARG A 268 7.72 -44.45 -36.97
C ARG A 268 7.58 -45.97 -36.87
N GLU A 269 8.55 -46.65 -36.26
CA GLU A 269 8.51 -48.10 -36.07
C GLU A 269 7.49 -48.50 -34.99
N LEU A 270 7.50 -47.81 -33.85
CA LEU A 270 6.59 -48.07 -32.73
C LEU A 270 5.13 -47.74 -33.09
N VAL A 271 4.88 -46.70 -33.88
CA VAL A 271 3.54 -46.35 -34.37
C VAL A 271 2.98 -47.44 -35.30
N LYS A 272 3.80 -47.98 -36.21
CA LYS A 272 3.36 -49.08 -37.09
C LYS A 272 2.99 -50.33 -36.30
N LEU A 273 3.74 -50.60 -35.24
CA LEU A 273 3.55 -51.76 -34.36
C LEU A 273 2.31 -51.62 -33.47
N TRP A 274 2.04 -50.42 -32.94
CA TRP A 274 0.96 -50.17 -31.98
C TRP A 274 -0.25 -49.42 -32.57
N HIS A 275 -0.34 -49.29 -33.89
CA HIS A 275 -1.50 -48.64 -34.51
C HIS A 275 -2.81 -49.36 -34.14
N PRO A 276 -3.86 -48.64 -33.70
CA PRO A 276 -5.11 -49.24 -33.26
C PRO A 276 -5.79 -50.05 -34.37
N ASP A 277 -5.63 -49.64 -35.64
CA ASP A 277 -6.17 -50.38 -36.78
C ASP A 277 -5.53 -51.75 -37.01
N HIS A 278 -4.25 -51.90 -36.69
CA HIS A 278 -3.53 -53.16 -36.81
C HIS A 278 -3.75 -54.07 -35.59
N ASN A 279 -4.11 -53.49 -34.44
CA ASN A 279 -4.21 -54.17 -33.15
C ASN A 279 -5.66 -54.24 -32.62
N ARG A 280 -6.63 -54.54 -33.49
CA ARG A 280 -8.06 -54.57 -33.14
C ARG A 280 -8.42 -55.53 -31.99
N HIS A 281 -7.66 -56.61 -31.82
CA HIS A 281 -7.83 -57.59 -30.74
C HIS A 281 -7.40 -57.08 -29.36
N ARG A 282 -6.57 -56.03 -29.32
CA ARG A 282 -6.07 -55.38 -28.08
C ARG A 282 -6.21 -53.86 -28.18
N ALA A 283 -7.34 -53.41 -28.73
CA ALA A 283 -7.58 -52.01 -29.10
C ALA A 283 -7.30 -51.02 -27.95
N ARG A 284 -7.76 -51.34 -26.72
CA ARG A 284 -7.56 -50.48 -25.54
C ARG A 284 -6.09 -50.34 -25.13
N GLU A 285 -5.28 -51.36 -25.35
CA GLU A 285 -3.85 -51.31 -25.00
C GLU A 285 -3.04 -50.61 -26.09
N ALA A 286 -3.37 -50.88 -27.35
CA ALA A 286 -2.79 -50.21 -28.50
C ALA A 286 -3.07 -48.70 -28.49
N GLU A 287 -4.29 -48.30 -28.15
CA GLU A 287 -4.68 -46.89 -28.01
C GLU A 287 -3.87 -46.18 -26.91
N ARG A 288 -3.73 -46.79 -25.73
CA ARG A 288 -2.90 -46.21 -24.64
C ARG A 288 -1.44 -46.06 -25.06
N ARG A 289 -0.86 -47.11 -25.66
CA ARG A 289 0.52 -47.06 -26.15
C ARG A 289 0.71 -46.02 -27.25
N PHE A 290 -0.27 -45.86 -28.13
CA PHE A 290 -0.23 -44.86 -29.19
C PHE A 290 -0.21 -43.43 -28.63
N ILE A 291 -1.02 -43.14 -27.60
CA ILE A 291 -1.03 -41.85 -26.91
C ILE A 291 0.31 -41.59 -26.22
N GLU A 292 0.85 -42.56 -25.47
CA GLU A 292 2.17 -42.45 -24.80
C GLU A 292 3.30 -42.14 -25.79
N LEU A 293 3.30 -42.80 -26.96
CA LEU A 293 4.30 -42.59 -28.00
C LEU A 293 4.22 -41.20 -28.62
N GLN A 294 3.00 -40.67 -28.79
CA GLN A 294 2.80 -39.33 -29.33
C GLN A 294 3.29 -38.26 -28.35
N GLU A 295 2.95 -38.37 -27.06
CA GLU A 295 3.40 -37.45 -26.01
C GLU A 295 4.94 -37.45 -25.89
N ALA A 296 5.57 -38.63 -25.93
CA ALA A 296 7.02 -38.76 -25.86
C ALA A 296 7.72 -38.13 -27.09
N TYR A 297 7.15 -38.29 -28.28
CA TYR A 297 7.69 -37.66 -29.50
C TYR A 297 7.55 -36.13 -29.47
N GLU A 298 6.41 -35.60 -29.01
CA GLU A 298 6.18 -34.15 -28.90
C GLU A 298 7.14 -33.46 -27.91
N GLU A 299 7.43 -34.10 -26.77
CA GLU A 299 8.40 -33.59 -25.78
C GLU A 299 9.83 -33.57 -26.33
N LEU A 300 10.20 -34.53 -27.18
CA LEU A 300 11.57 -34.67 -27.71
C LEU A 300 11.83 -33.92 -29.02
N ALA A 301 10.86 -33.90 -29.94
CA ALA A 301 10.97 -33.23 -31.24
C ALA A 301 10.53 -31.76 -31.18
N GLY A 302 9.89 -31.33 -30.08
CA GLY A 302 9.29 -30.02 -29.92
C GLY A 302 8.01 -29.84 -30.76
N PRO A 303 7.26 -28.74 -30.57
CA PRO A 303 6.05 -28.49 -31.33
C PRO A 303 6.39 -28.45 -32.83
N ARG A 304 5.65 -29.24 -33.60
CA ARG A 304 5.78 -29.36 -35.06
C ARG A 304 5.92 -27.96 -35.66
N ARG A 305 7.14 -27.58 -36.06
CA ARG A 305 7.34 -26.42 -36.94
C ARG A 305 6.44 -26.69 -38.15
N ALA A 306 5.38 -25.88 -38.28
CA ALA A 306 4.60 -25.82 -39.49
C ALA A 306 5.61 -25.64 -40.63
N ALA A 307 5.69 -26.65 -41.49
CA ALA A 307 6.52 -26.62 -42.68
C ALA A 307 6.01 -25.43 -43.52
N GLY A 308 6.82 -24.36 -43.56
CA GLY A 308 6.83 -23.45 -44.68
C GLY A 308 7.61 -24.12 -45.80
N GLY A 309 6.99 -24.17 -46.98
CA GLY A 309 7.48 -24.80 -48.20
C GLY A 309 6.30 -25.20 -49.06
#